data_AF-A0A519Q1K0-F1
#
_entry.id   AF-A0A519Q1K0-F1
#
_cell.length_a   1.000
_cell.length_b   1.000
_cell.length_c   1.000
_cell.angle_alpha   90.00
_cell.angle_beta   90.00
_cell.angle_gamma   90.00
#
_symmetry.space_group_name_H-M   'P 1'
#
loop_
_entity.id
_entity.type
_entity.pdbx_description
1 polymer ?
#
loop_
_entity_poly.entity_id
_entity_poly.type
_entity_poly.pdbx_seq_one_letter_code
_entity_poly.pdbx_strand_id
1 'polypeptide(L)'
;EDGVSSASTRPFKGILYEMYDSPASGRKEIRWLGRPDPELWQMPFYGSMPTLTLTRPTAYWVPGYRTDIIERLKTHGIAMETVDAPRTVNLSMLRLVEPKLATRTNEGHVQASVMTVEVEKRDWTYPVGSVRVPTDQPLGDIVVLLLEPQSSESFFAWGMFPEVMSRVEYIEAYAIAPLADKMMAADPALKAEFEARLAGDAAFAADPQARLAWFYERTPFYDDHYLLYPVGRED
;
A
#
# COMPACT_ATOMS: atom_id res chain seq x y z
N GLU A 1 -9.90 2.80 18.56
CA GLU A 1 -11.18 3.22 19.16
C GLU A 1 -12.01 3.89 18.07
N ASP A 2 -13.26 3.56 17.76
CA ASP A 2 -14.01 2.31 17.88
C ASP A 2 -14.99 2.31 16.69
N GLY A 3 -14.67 1.54 15.65
CA GLY A 3 -15.58 1.27 14.55
C GLY A 3 -16.61 0.23 14.99
N VAL A 4 -17.56 0.61 15.83
CA VAL A 4 -18.66 -0.26 16.21
C VAL A 4 -19.51 -0.49 14.96
N SER A 5 -19.31 -1.63 14.31
CA SER A 5 -20.20 -2.10 13.24
C SER A 5 -21.64 -1.98 13.73
N SER A 6 -22.56 -1.52 12.89
CA SER A 6 -23.98 -1.62 13.20
C SER A 6 -24.35 -3.11 13.30
N ALA A 7 -24.38 -3.61 14.53
CA ALA A 7 -24.79 -4.97 14.82
C ALA A 7 -26.32 -5.01 14.74
N SER A 8 -26.84 -5.73 13.76
CA SER A 8 -28.28 -6.05 13.68
C SER A 8 -28.45 -7.55 13.82
N THR A 9 -29.60 -8.01 14.30
CA THR A 9 -29.91 -9.44 14.30
C THR A 9 -30.67 -9.79 13.04
N ARG A 10 -30.26 -10.85 12.34
CA ARG A 10 -30.96 -11.34 11.14
C ARG A 10 -31.33 -12.82 11.27
N PRO A 11 -32.49 -13.23 10.75
CA PRO A 11 -32.86 -14.64 10.69
C PRO A 11 -32.06 -15.38 9.60
N PHE A 12 -31.41 -16.49 9.97
CA PHE A 12 -30.71 -17.39 9.06
C PHE A 12 -31.29 -18.80 9.13
N LYS A 13 -31.28 -19.51 8.00
CA LYS A 13 -31.64 -20.94 7.97
C LYS A 13 -30.49 -21.75 8.56
N GLY A 14 -30.78 -22.49 9.63
CA GLY A 14 -29.81 -23.35 10.31
C GLY A 14 -29.82 -24.80 9.80
N ILE A 15 -28.82 -25.55 10.22
CA ILE A 15 -28.78 -27.02 10.13
C ILE A 15 -28.79 -27.56 11.55
N LEU A 16 -29.63 -28.56 11.84
CA LEU A 16 -29.70 -29.17 13.15
C LEU A 16 -28.33 -29.71 13.57
N TYR A 17 -27.98 -29.50 14.83
CA TYR A 17 -26.80 -30.05 15.45
C TYR A 17 -27.11 -30.60 16.85
N GLU A 18 -26.23 -31.46 17.34
CA GLU A 18 -26.20 -31.87 18.73
C GLU A 18 -24.82 -31.61 19.34
N MET A 19 -24.75 -31.48 20.66
CA MET A 19 -23.48 -31.43 21.36
C MET A 19 -23.11 -32.84 21.83
N TYR A 20 -21.86 -33.25 21.64
CA TYR A 20 -21.36 -34.52 22.15
C TYR A 20 -20.02 -34.35 22.85
N ASP A 21 -19.72 -35.16 23.86
CA ASP A 21 -18.41 -35.20 24.49
C ASP A 21 -17.40 -35.85 23.55
N SER A 22 -16.43 -35.08 23.06
CA SER A 22 -15.39 -35.54 22.14
C SER A 22 -14.16 -35.98 22.92
N PRO A 23 -13.79 -37.27 22.89
CA PRO A 23 -12.55 -37.73 23.52
C PRO A 23 -11.30 -37.12 22.89
N ALA A 24 -11.34 -36.80 21.59
CA ALA A 24 -10.19 -36.25 20.86
C ALA A 24 -9.86 -34.81 21.27
N SER A 25 -10.88 -33.99 21.56
CA SER A 25 -10.69 -32.61 22.00
C SER A 25 -10.84 -32.41 23.52
N GLY A 26 -11.35 -33.43 24.23
CA GLY A 26 -11.57 -33.38 25.68
C GLY A 26 -12.70 -32.44 26.11
N ARG A 27 -13.57 -32.00 25.19
CA ARG A 27 -14.66 -31.06 25.46
C ARG A 27 -15.93 -31.43 24.67
N LYS A 28 -17.04 -30.76 24.99
CA LYS A 28 -18.25 -30.85 24.17
C LYS A 28 -18.03 -30.16 22.82
N GLU A 29 -18.33 -30.88 21.75
CA GLU A 29 -18.24 -30.41 20.37
C GLU A 29 -19.59 -30.48 19.66
N ILE A 30 -19.72 -29.67 18.61
CA ILE A 30 -20.87 -29.69 17.72
C ILE A 30 -20.77 -30.89 16.77
N ARG A 31 -21.87 -31.63 16.62
CA ARG A 31 -22.08 -32.61 15.56
C ARG A 31 -23.27 -32.19 14.70
N TRP A 32 -23.00 -31.88 13.43
CA TRP A 32 -24.03 -31.53 12.46
C TRP A 32 -24.83 -32.76 12.04
N LEU A 33 -26.16 -32.67 12.06
CA LEU A 33 -27.09 -33.75 11.70
C LEU A 33 -27.52 -33.72 10.23
N GLY A 34 -27.08 -32.73 9.46
CA GLY A 34 -27.33 -32.61 8.02
C GLY A 34 -28.80 -32.37 7.61
N ARG A 35 -29.67 -32.02 8.57
CA ARG A 35 -31.09 -31.73 8.33
C ARG A 35 -31.35 -30.24 8.57
N PRO A 36 -32.18 -29.57 7.75
CA PRO A 36 -32.59 -28.19 8.02
C PRO A 36 -33.20 -28.06 9.41
N ASP A 37 -32.83 -27.01 10.12
CA ASP A 37 -33.52 -26.62 11.34
C ASP A 37 -34.87 -25.97 10.95
N PRO A 38 -36.01 -26.43 11.49
CA PRO A 38 -37.29 -25.77 11.24
C PRO A 38 -37.33 -24.34 11.83
N GLU A 39 -36.49 -24.03 12.80
CA GLU A 39 -36.40 -22.70 13.40
C GLU A 39 -35.34 -21.83 12.72
N LEU A 40 -35.65 -20.55 12.53
CA LEU A 40 -34.69 -19.58 12.02
C LEU A 40 -33.77 -19.10 13.15
N TRP A 41 -32.48 -19.20 12.92
CA TRP A 41 -31.46 -18.76 13.86
C TRP A 41 -31.34 -17.25 13.83
N GLN A 42 -31.46 -16.62 14.99
CA GLN A 42 -31.31 -15.18 15.14
C GLN A 42 -29.83 -14.86 15.36
N MET A 43 -29.09 -14.60 14.27
CA MET A 43 -27.64 -14.41 14.32
C MET A 43 -27.26 -12.93 14.26
N PRO A 44 -26.19 -12.52 14.95
CA PRO A 44 -25.63 -11.19 14.77
C PRO A 44 -25.12 -11.04 13.34
N PHE A 45 -25.54 -9.95 12.70
CA PHE A 45 -25.11 -9.50 11.38
C PHE A 45 -24.36 -8.19 11.56
N TYR A 46 -23.07 -8.24 11.25
CA TYR A 46 -22.15 -7.12 11.31
C TYR A 46 -22.09 -6.49 9.92
N GLY A 47 -22.61 -5.26 9.78
CA GLY A 47 -22.45 -4.49 8.55
C GLY A 47 -21.02 -3.97 8.38
N SER A 48 -20.64 -3.62 7.15
CA SER A 48 -19.37 -2.96 6.87
C SER A 48 -19.54 -1.45 6.94
N MET A 49 -18.59 -0.75 7.57
CA MET A 49 -18.46 0.71 7.47
C MET A 49 -17.23 1.06 6.64
N PRO A 50 -17.29 2.11 5.80
CA PRO A 50 -16.13 2.52 5.03
C PRO A 50 -15.03 3.00 5.98
N THR A 51 -13.86 2.40 5.88
CA THR A 51 -12.65 2.78 6.63
C THR A 51 -11.81 3.81 5.88
N LEU A 52 -12.08 3.98 4.59
CA LEU A 52 -11.43 4.94 3.70
C LEU A 52 -12.48 5.54 2.77
N THR A 53 -12.45 6.85 2.58
CA THR A 53 -13.23 7.56 1.56
C THR A 53 -12.27 8.40 0.74
N LEU A 54 -12.37 8.32 -0.58
CA LEU A 54 -11.55 9.08 -1.52
C LEU A 54 -12.39 9.48 -2.74
N THR A 55 -11.97 10.55 -3.40
CA THR A 55 -12.51 10.94 -4.71
C THR A 55 -12.02 9.94 -5.75
N ARG A 56 -12.94 9.32 -6.49
CA ARG A 56 -12.61 8.35 -7.54
C ARG A 56 -11.70 9.01 -8.59
N PRO A 57 -10.48 8.49 -8.84
CA PRO A 57 -9.64 8.97 -9.93
C PRO A 57 -10.27 8.63 -11.29
N THR A 58 -10.07 9.46 -12.30
CA THR A 58 -10.49 9.20 -13.68
C THR A 58 -9.86 7.90 -14.23
N ALA A 59 -8.59 7.64 -13.91
CA ALA A 59 -7.91 6.40 -14.28
C ALA A 59 -6.74 6.09 -13.33
N TYR A 60 -6.27 4.85 -13.34
CA TYR A 60 -4.98 4.46 -12.76
C TYR A 60 -3.99 4.11 -13.86
N TRP A 61 -2.70 4.32 -13.59
CA TRP A 61 -1.61 3.99 -14.50
C TRP A 61 -0.72 2.93 -13.88
N VAL A 62 -0.67 1.74 -14.48
CA VAL A 62 0.14 0.61 -14.02
C VAL A 62 1.34 0.46 -14.96
N PRO A 63 2.58 0.48 -14.44
CA PRO A 63 3.77 0.44 -15.29
C PRO A 63 3.99 -0.94 -15.90
N GLY A 64 4.53 -0.97 -17.12
CA GLY A 64 4.67 -2.20 -17.91
C GLY A 64 5.59 -3.26 -17.30
N TYR A 65 6.47 -2.89 -16.37
CA TYR A 65 7.29 -3.88 -15.64
C TYR A 65 6.47 -4.69 -14.63
N ARG A 66 5.27 -4.24 -14.25
CA ARG A 66 4.31 -4.96 -13.39
C ARG A 66 3.35 -5.83 -14.19
N THR A 67 3.92 -6.68 -15.04
CA THR A 67 3.16 -7.64 -15.86
C THR A 67 2.25 -8.55 -15.03
N ASP A 68 2.68 -8.90 -13.81
CA ASP A 68 1.93 -9.69 -12.84
C ASP A 68 0.62 -9.02 -12.40
N ILE A 69 0.63 -7.69 -12.22
CA ILE A 69 -0.56 -6.90 -11.87
C ILE A 69 -1.47 -6.76 -13.08
N ILE A 70 -0.90 -6.45 -14.25
CA ILE A 70 -1.65 -6.27 -15.50
C ILE A 70 -2.41 -7.56 -15.86
N GLU A 71 -1.77 -8.72 -15.77
CA GLU A 71 -2.42 -10.01 -16.06
C GLU A 71 -3.53 -10.36 -15.04
N ARG A 72 -3.40 -9.93 -13.78
CA ARG A 72 -4.48 -10.11 -12.78
C ARG A 72 -5.67 -9.21 -13.07
N LEU A 73 -5.43 -7.93 -13.38
CA LEU A 73 -6.49 -7.01 -13.80
C LEU A 73 -7.24 -7.57 -15.02
N LYS A 74 -6.50 -8.08 -16.00
CA LYS A 74 -7.06 -8.75 -17.18
C LYS A 74 -7.89 -9.99 -16.83
N THR A 75 -7.42 -10.81 -15.88
CA THR A 75 -8.15 -11.99 -15.39
C THR A 75 -9.48 -11.61 -14.73
N HIS A 76 -9.54 -10.45 -14.06
CA HIS A 76 -10.78 -9.89 -13.54
C HIS A 76 -11.72 -9.31 -14.61
N GLY A 77 -11.28 -9.25 -15.88
CA GLY A 77 -12.05 -8.66 -16.97
C GLY A 77 -12.06 -7.12 -16.97
N ILE A 78 -11.08 -6.50 -16.31
CA ILE A 78 -10.96 -5.04 -16.24
C ILE A 78 -10.48 -4.51 -17.59
N ALA A 79 -11.19 -3.51 -18.13
CA ALA A 79 -10.81 -2.84 -19.36
C ALA A 79 -9.60 -1.92 -19.12
N MET A 80 -8.65 -1.96 -20.05
CA MET A 80 -7.37 -1.25 -19.96
C MET A 80 -6.94 -0.78 -21.36
N GLU A 81 -6.27 0.36 -21.42
CA GLU A 81 -5.62 0.90 -22.62
C GLU A 81 -4.11 0.67 -22.51
N THR A 82 -3.53 -0.07 -23.47
CA THR A 82 -2.08 -0.28 -23.50
C THR A 82 -1.35 0.93 -24.08
N VAL A 83 -0.21 1.26 -23.48
CA VAL A 83 0.68 2.32 -23.94
C VAL A 83 1.60 1.75 -25.03
N ASP A 84 1.42 2.20 -26.26
CA ASP A 84 2.18 1.71 -27.43
C ASP A 84 3.46 2.51 -27.74
N ALA A 85 3.61 3.68 -27.12
CA ALA A 85 4.81 4.53 -27.19
C ALA A 85 5.01 5.24 -25.84
N PRO A 86 6.24 5.56 -25.42
CA PRO A 86 6.50 6.25 -24.16
C PRO A 86 5.62 7.49 -24.00
N ARG A 87 4.90 7.57 -22.89
CA ARG A 87 3.93 8.65 -22.63
C ARG A 87 4.19 9.27 -21.27
N THR A 88 4.46 10.57 -21.28
CA THR A 88 4.54 11.38 -20.05
C THR A 88 3.14 11.87 -19.68
N VAL A 89 2.78 11.68 -18.41
CA VAL A 89 1.47 12.07 -17.87
C VAL A 89 1.68 12.75 -16.53
N ASN A 90 0.98 13.86 -16.28
CA ASN A 90 0.94 14.50 -14.97
C ASN A 90 -0.06 13.73 -14.10
N LEU A 91 0.43 13.09 -13.04
CA LEU A 91 -0.35 12.20 -12.18
C LEU A 91 -0.19 12.57 -10.71
N SER A 92 -1.17 12.15 -9.92
CA SER A 92 -1.04 12.02 -8.47
C SER A 92 -0.38 10.68 -8.14
N MET A 93 0.88 10.72 -7.74
CA MET A 93 1.61 9.59 -7.18
C MET A 93 1.41 9.55 -5.66
N LEU A 94 1.47 8.37 -5.06
CA LEU A 94 1.24 8.20 -3.62
C LEU A 94 2.54 7.81 -2.93
N ARG A 95 2.99 8.61 -1.97
CA ARG A 95 4.04 8.20 -1.04
C ARG A 95 3.44 7.55 0.19
N LEU A 96 3.93 6.35 0.51
CA LEU A 96 3.45 5.55 1.62
C LEU A 96 4.08 6.07 2.92
N VAL A 97 3.25 6.40 3.91
CA VAL A 97 3.71 6.84 5.23
C VAL A 97 3.64 5.65 6.20
N GLU A 98 4.81 5.22 6.67
CA GLU A 98 4.98 4.12 7.63
C GLU A 98 4.23 2.82 7.24
N PRO A 99 4.44 2.27 6.02
CA PRO A 99 3.83 1.00 5.67
C PRO A 99 4.37 -0.14 6.55
N LYS A 100 3.53 -1.13 6.82
CA LYS A 100 3.81 -2.26 7.69
C LYS A 100 3.68 -3.57 6.94
N LEU A 101 4.64 -4.47 7.15
CA LEU A 101 4.56 -5.86 6.74
C LEU A 101 3.98 -6.72 7.86
N ALA A 102 3.17 -7.70 7.49
CA ALA A 102 2.68 -8.71 8.41
C ALA A 102 3.85 -9.58 8.92
N THR A 103 3.77 -9.98 10.18
CA THR A 103 4.80 -10.84 10.82
C THR A 103 4.60 -12.31 10.52
N ARG A 104 3.53 -12.67 9.81
CA ARG A 104 3.18 -14.04 9.42
C ARG A 104 2.67 -14.06 7.99
N THR A 105 2.93 -15.17 7.32
CA THR A 105 2.37 -15.43 5.99
C THR A 105 0.90 -15.80 6.08
N ASN A 106 0.11 -15.40 5.10
CA ASN A 106 -1.28 -15.80 4.92
C ASN A 106 -1.50 -16.21 3.47
N GLU A 107 -2.04 -17.41 3.24
CA GLU A 107 -2.32 -17.96 1.89
C GLU A 107 -1.13 -17.87 0.90
N GLY A 108 0.11 -17.94 1.39
CA GLY A 108 1.32 -17.83 0.55
C GLY A 108 1.83 -16.39 0.33
N HIS A 109 1.22 -15.41 0.99
CA HIS A 109 1.58 -13.99 0.90
C HIS A 109 2.12 -13.45 2.22
N VAL A 110 3.03 -12.48 2.15
CA VAL A 110 3.35 -11.59 3.29
C VAL A 110 2.55 -10.31 3.07
N GLN A 111 1.44 -10.17 3.77
CA GLN A 111 0.55 -9.02 3.60
C GLN A 111 1.24 -7.71 4.00
N ALA A 112 0.84 -6.61 3.38
CA ALA A 112 1.28 -5.27 3.74
C ALA A 112 0.08 -4.39 4.12
N SER A 113 0.34 -3.26 4.78
CA SER A 113 -0.72 -2.29 5.09
C SER A 113 -0.13 -0.90 5.21
N VAL A 114 -0.92 0.11 4.84
CA VAL A 114 -0.57 1.52 5.00
C VAL A 114 -1.85 2.29 5.28
N MET A 115 -1.82 3.15 6.29
CA MET A 115 -3.00 3.93 6.68
C MET A 115 -2.98 5.32 6.07
N THR A 116 -1.79 5.90 5.92
CA THR A 116 -1.59 7.29 5.48
C THR A 116 -0.74 7.31 4.23
N VAL A 117 -1.16 8.12 3.26
CA VAL A 117 -0.39 8.41 2.06
C VAL A 117 -0.29 9.91 1.85
N GLU A 118 0.85 10.36 1.33
CA GLU A 118 1.04 11.71 0.85
C GLU A 118 0.86 11.72 -0.67
N VAL A 119 0.12 12.70 -1.19
CA VAL A 119 -0.14 12.81 -2.63
C VAL A 119 0.87 13.77 -3.24
N GLU A 120 1.56 13.31 -4.28
CA GLU A 120 2.57 14.07 -5.00
C GLU A 120 2.21 14.20 -6.48
N LYS A 121 2.05 15.42 -6.97
CA LYS A 121 1.89 15.67 -8.41
C LYS A 121 3.23 15.50 -9.11
N ARG A 122 3.31 14.60 -10.09
CA ARG A 122 4.53 14.29 -10.83
C ARG A 122 4.24 14.09 -12.31
N ASP A 123 5.13 14.60 -13.16
CA ASP A 123 5.20 14.18 -14.55
C ASP A 123 5.93 12.84 -14.59
N TRP A 124 5.22 11.78 -14.99
CA TRP A 124 5.75 10.43 -15.03
C TRP A 124 5.71 9.86 -16.43
N THR A 125 6.82 9.29 -16.88
CA THR A 125 6.91 8.67 -18.21
C THR A 125 6.70 7.17 -18.11
N TYR A 126 5.59 6.70 -18.68
CA TYR A 126 5.28 5.28 -18.76
C TYR A 126 5.87 4.68 -20.04
N PRO A 127 6.68 3.61 -19.95
CA PRO A 127 7.22 2.93 -21.12
C PRO A 127 6.13 2.13 -21.85
N VAL A 128 6.46 1.65 -23.06
CA VAL A 128 5.63 0.72 -23.83
C VAL A 128 5.25 -0.49 -22.99
N GLY A 129 4.00 -0.94 -23.11
CA GLY A 129 3.46 -2.08 -22.36
C GLY A 129 2.90 -1.71 -20.97
N SER A 130 3.06 -0.47 -20.52
CA SER A 130 2.27 0.07 -19.41
C SER A 130 0.79 0.14 -19.80
N VAL A 131 -0.10 0.26 -18.81
CA VAL A 131 -1.53 0.37 -19.06
C VAL A 131 -2.15 1.55 -18.31
N ARG A 132 -3.07 2.24 -18.98
CA ARG A 132 -4.04 3.12 -18.35
C ARG A 132 -5.31 2.32 -18.09
N VAL A 133 -5.83 2.40 -16.87
CA VAL A 133 -6.98 1.64 -16.37
C VAL A 133 -8.09 2.64 -16.03
N PRO A 134 -9.03 2.93 -16.95
CA PRO A 134 -10.10 3.88 -16.71
C PRO A 134 -11.02 3.40 -15.58
N THR A 135 -11.57 4.30 -14.76
CA THR A 135 -12.53 3.92 -13.71
C THR A 135 -13.99 4.12 -14.10
N ASP A 136 -14.25 4.69 -15.29
CA ASP A 136 -15.57 4.88 -15.92
C ASP A 136 -16.05 3.60 -16.63
N GLN A 137 -15.93 2.47 -15.93
CA GLN A 137 -16.35 1.15 -16.39
C GLN A 137 -17.16 0.42 -15.31
N PRO A 138 -17.93 -0.65 -15.65
CA PRO A 138 -18.73 -1.38 -14.66
C PRO A 138 -17.94 -1.92 -13.46
N LEU A 139 -16.65 -2.21 -13.64
CA LEU A 139 -15.73 -2.68 -12.60
C LEU A 139 -14.92 -1.57 -11.93
N GLY A 140 -15.27 -0.29 -12.12
CA GLY A 140 -14.47 0.83 -11.63
C GLY A 140 -14.26 0.85 -10.12
N ASP A 141 -15.24 0.42 -9.31
CA ASP A 141 -15.05 0.27 -7.86
C ASP A 141 -14.04 -0.82 -7.52
N ILE A 142 -14.03 -1.91 -8.29
CA ILE A 142 -13.04 -2.99 -8.13
C ILE A 142 -11.65 -2.48 -8.50
N VAL A 143 -11.52 -1.66 -9.54
CA VAL A 143 -10.24 -1.03 -9.91
C VAL A 143 -9.70 -0.22 -8.75
N VAL A 144 -10.53 0.64 -8.14
CA VAL A 144 -10.13 1.45 -6.96
C VAL A 144 -9.72 0.54 -5.80
N LEU A 145 -10.53 -0.48 -5.47
CA LEU A 145 -10.22 -1.40 -4.37
C LEU A 145 -8.92 -2.18 -4.58
N LEU A 146 -8.63 -2.59 -5.81
CA LEU A 146 -7.43 -3.37 -6.15
C LEU A 146 -6.17 -2.51 -6.21
N LEU A 147 -6.27 -1.27 -6.69
CA LEU A 147 -5.12 -0.43 -6.98
C LEU A 147 -4.79 0.56 -5.85
N GLU A 148 -5.70 0.84 -4.92
CA GLU A 148 -5.40 1.76 -3.83
C GLU A 148 -4.64 1.12 -2.68
N PRO A 149 -3.44 1.62 -2.30
CA PRO A 149 -2.61 0.93 -1.32
C PRO A 149 -3.22 0.93 0.09
N GLN A 150 -4.11 1.88 0.39
CA GLN A 150 -4.84 1.94 1.66
C GLN A 150 -6.03 0.97 1.73
N SER A 151 -6.45 0.36 0.61
CA SER A 151 -7.52 -0.65 0.59
C SER A 151 -7.00 -2.00 1.11
N SER A 152 -7.77 -2.65 1.99
CA SER A 152 -7.46 -4.01 2.50
C SER A 152 -7.53 -5.08 1.42
N GLU A 153 -8.22 -4.80 0.31
CA GLU A 153 -8.38 -5.71 -0.82
C GLU A 153 -7.33 -5.47 -1.93
N SER A 154 -6.46 -4.49 -1.73
CA SER A 154 -5.51 -4.07 -2.76
C SER A 154 -4.41 -5.09 -3.01
N PHE A 155 -3.84 -5.03 -4.20
CA PHE A 155 -2.61 -5.78 -4.51
C PHE A 155 -1.47 -5.40 -3.55
N PHE A 156 -1.41 -4.14 -3.09
CA PHE A 156 -0.50 -3.74 -2.01
C PHE A 156 -0.76 -4.51 -0.72
N ALA A 157 -2.02 -4.58 -0.26
CA ALA A 157 -2.39 -5.32 0.94
C ALA A 157 -2.05 -6.82 0.86
N TRP A 158 -2.16 -7.40 -0.34
CA TRP A 158 -1.74 -8.77 -0.64
C TRP A 158 -0.22 -8.97 -0.79
N GLY A 159 0.59 -7.94 -0.48
CA GLY A 159 2.04 -8.04 -0.47
C GLY A 159 2.67 -8.07 -1.86
N MET A 160 1.98 -7.55 -2.88
CA MET A 160 2.47 -7.61 -4.26
C MET A 160 3.40 -6.47 -4.64
N PHE A 161 3.66 -5.50 -3.75
CA PHE A 161 4.64 -4.44 -4.00
C PHE A 161 5.70 -4.42 -2.89
N PRO A 162 6.44 -5.50 -2.64
CA PRO A 162 7.48 -5.49 -1.60
C PRO A 162 8.61 -4.51 -1.94
N GLU A 163 8.87 -4.24 -3.22
CA GLU A 163 9.97 -3.41 -3.69
C GLU A 163 9.86 -1.94 -3.23
N VAL A 164 8.65 -1.39 -3.09
CA VAL A 164 8.46 0.01 -2.70
C VAL A 164 8.88 0.28 -1.25
N MET A 165 8.92 -0.78 -0.43
CA MET A 165 9.35 -0.72 0.97
C MET A 165 10.83 -1.06 1.14
N SER A 166 11.55 -1.38 0.06
CA SER A 166 12.98 -1.63 0.09
C SER A 166 13.74 -0.35 -0.24
N ARG A 167 14.61 0.11 0.68
CA ARG A 167 15.64 1.11 0.34
C ARG A 167 16.74 0.39 -0.42
N VAL A 168 16.64 0.39 -1.75
CA VAL A 168 17.61 -0.32 -2.60
C VAL A 168 18.94 0.44 -2.64
N GLU A 169 18.88 1.78 -2.70
CA GLU A 169 20.07 2.63 -2.77
C GLU A 169 20.28 3.37 -1.44
N TYR A 170 21.22 2.85 -0.65
CA TYR A 170 21.85 3.62 0.41
C TYR A 170 23.32 3.76 0.08
N ILE A 171 23.91 4.86 0.48
CA ILE A 171 25.29 5.19 0.16
C ILE A 171 26.09 5.23 1.46
N GLU A 172 27.13 4.42 1.48
CA GLU A 172 27.95 4.20 2.66
C GLU A 172 28.61 5.50 3.13
N ALA A 173 28.82 5.62 4.44
CA ALA A 173 29.35 6.86 5.04
C ALA A 173 30.70 7.28 4.43
N TYR A 174 31.54 6.33 4.02
CA TYR A 174 32.83 6.61 3.38
C TYR A 174 32.69 7.25 1.99
N ALA A 175 31.55 7.04 1.31
CA ALA A 175 31.26 7.62 0.00
C ALA A 175 30.53 8.96 0.13
N ILE A 176 29.59 9.11 1.09
CA ILE A 176 28.89 10.39 1.30
C ILE A 176 29.71 11.44 2.01
N ALA A 177 30.50 11.10 3.03
CA ALA A 177 31.21 12.14 3.78
C ALA A 177 32.10 13.03 2.87
N PRO A 178 32.93 12.47 1.96
CA PRO A 178 33.69 13.29 1.02
C PRO A 178 32.83 14.07 0.01
N LEU A 179 31.64 13.57 -0.34
CA LEU A 179 30.70 14.28 -1.21
C LEU A 179 30.04 15.44 -0.47
N ALA A 180 29.59 15.23 0.77
CA ALA A 180 29.03 16.25 1.63
C ALA A 180 30.02 17.40 1.88
N ASP A 181 31.30 17.08 2.13
CA ASP A 181 32.36 18.08 2.25
C ASP A 181 32.51 18.92 0.97
N LYS A 182 32.46 18.28 -0.21
CA LYS A 182 32.47 18.97 -1.50
C LYS A 182 31.22 19.81 -1.73
N MET A 183 30.04 19.32 -1.35
CA MET A 183 28.78 20.06 -1.45
C MET A 183 28.83 21.34 -0.60
N MET A 184 29.27 21.24 0.66
CA MET A 184 29.43 22.42 1.55
C MET A 184 30.50 23.40 1.05
N ALA A 185 31.57 22.91 0.44
CA ALA A 185 32.62 23.77 -0.12
C ALA A 185 32.16 24.50 -1.39
N ALA A 186 31.33 23.86 -2.21
CA ALA A 186 30.81 24.42 -3.46
C ALA A 186 29.63 25.36 -3.25
N ASP A 187 28.81 25.13 -2.22
CA ASP A 187 27.59 25.90 -1.94
C ASP A 187 27.59 26.45 -0.50
N PRO A 188 27.99 27.72 -0.30
CA PRO A 188 27.96 28.37 1.00
C PRO A 188 26.56 28.51 1.63
N ALA A 189 25.50 28.57 0.81
CA ALA A 189 24.13 28.66 1.32
C ALA A 189 23.70 27.33 1.92
N LEU A 190 23.96 26.22 1.20
CA LEU A 190 23.74 24.86 1.71
C LEU A 190 24.50 24.62 3.03
N LYS A 191 25.75 25.08 3.10
CA LYS A 191 26.54 25.00 4.34
C LYS A 191 25.88 25.76 5.48
N ALA A 192 25.41 26.98 5.24
CA ALA A 192 24.73 27.78 6.26
C ALA A 192 23.43 27.12 6.74
N GLU A 193 22.64 26.51 5.85
CA GLU A 193 21.45 25.74 6.21
C GLU A 193 21.78 24.55 7.11
N PHE A 194 22.83 23.81 6.77
CA PHE A 194 23.30 22.68 7.58
C PHE A 194 23.75 23.12 8.98
N GLU A 195 24.55 24.19 9.07
CA GLU A 195 25.02 24.74 10.34
C GLU A 195 23.86 25.28 11.19
N ALA A 196 22.87 25.94 10.56
CA ALA A 196 21.66 26.38 11.24
C ALA A 196 20.87 25.21 11.81
N ARG A 197 20.73 24.10 11.06
CA ARG A 197 20.07 22.88 11.54
C ARG A 197 20.84 22.24 12.69
N LEU A 198 22.17 22.18 12.62
CA LEU A 198 23.01 21.70 13.74
C LEU A 198 22.81 22.53 15.02
N ALA A 199 22.67 23.84 14.89
CA ALA A 199 22.44 24.72 16.03
C ALA A 199 21.01 24.63 16.60
N GLY A 200 20.02 24.36 15.73
CA GLY A 200 18.60 24.31 16.09
C GLY A 200 18.07 22.95 16.56
N ASP A 201 18.77 21.85 16.24
CA ASP A 201 18.32 20.48 16.52
C ASP A 201 19.45 19.64 17.12
N ALA A 202 19.44 19.50 18.46
CA ALA A 202 20.46 18.75 19.19
C ALA A 202 20.43 17.25 18.90
N ALA A 203 19.25 16.68 18.57
CA ALA A 203 19.13 15.26 18.22
C ALA A 203 19.81 15.00 16.86
N PHE A 204 19.53 15.86 15.88
CA PHE A 204 20.21 15.83 14.58
C PHE A 204 21.72 16.04 14.70
N ALA A 205 22.16 17.02 15.51
CA ALA A 205 23.58 17.30 15.69
C ALA A 205 24.35 16.13 16.30
N ALA A 206 23.70 15.36 17.19
CA ALA A 206 24.28 14.20 17.86
C ALA A 206 24.26 12.91 17.01
N ASP A 207 23.57 12.89 15.88
CA ASP A 207 23.41 11.71 15.03
C ASP A 207 24.22 11.84 13.72
N PRO A 208 25.39 11.18 13.60
CA PRO A 208 26.20 11.22 12.39
C PRO A 208 25.50 10.67 11.15
N GLN A 209 24.61 9.68 11.32
CA GLN A 209 23.88 9.06 10.22
C GLN A 209 22.82 10.02 9.69
N ALA A 210 22.05 10.66 10.58
CA ALA A 210 21.08 11.68 10.19
C ALA A 210 21.75 12.85 9.45
N ARG A 211 22.94 13.27 9.89
CA ARG A 211 23.72 14.33 9.23
C ARG A 211 24.11 13.95 7.79
N LEU A 212 24.60 12.74 7.57
CA LEU A 212 24.96 12.28 6.22
C LEU A 212 23.73 12.04 5.34
N ALA A 213 22.65 11.52 5.92
CA ALA A 213 21.37 11.35 5.22
C ALA A 213 20.83 12.69 4.68
N TRP A 214 20.97 13.77 5.45
CA TRP A 214 20.57 15.12 5.02
C TRP A 214 21.27 15.59 3.74
N PHE A 215 22.56 15.27 3.58
CA PHE A 215 23.28 15.55 2.34
C PHE A 215 22.86 14.61 1.23
N TYR A 216 22.71 13.31 1.52
CA TYR A 216 22.31 12.32 0.54
C TYR A 216 20.98 12.66 -0.14
N GLU A 217 19.97 13.09 0.64
CA GLU A 217 18.67 13.58 0.16
C GLU A 217 18.76 14.73 -0.85
N ARG A 218 19.88 15.45 -0.89
CA ARG A 218 20.15 16.59 -1.78
C ARG A 218 21.09 16.24 -2.93
N THR A 219 21.42 14.97 -3.09
CA THR A 219 22.22 14.49 -4.22
C THR A 219 21.32 14.03 -5.37
N PRO A 220 21.83 14.06 -6.62
CA PRO A 220 21.15 13.42 -7.75
C PRO A 220 21.00 11.90 -7.63
N PHE A 221 21.65 11.28 -6.64
CA PHE A 221 21.64 9.83 -6.39
C PHE A 221 20.58 9.43 -5.38
N TYR A 222 19.82 10.38 -4.82
CA TYR A 222 18.78 10.06 -3.85
C TYR A 222 17.68 9.23 -4.52
N ASP A 223 17.38 8.07 -3.92
CA ASP A 223 16.28 7.22 -4.37
C ASP A 223 14.93 7.82 -3.96
N ASP A 224 14.42 8.70 -4.81
CA ASP A 224 13.11 9.31 -4.67
C ASP A 224 11.94 8.33 -4.92
N HIS A 225 12.23 7.10 -5.38
CA HIS A 225 11.23 6.04 -5.51
C HIS A 225 10.97 5.31 -4.18
N TYR A 226 11.82 5.48 -3.17
CA TYR A 226 11.60 4.85 -1.87
C TYR A 226 10.24 5.26 -1.27
N LEU A 227 9.40 4.29 -0.95
CA LEU A 227 8.00 4.45 -0.52
C LEU A 227 7.07 5.12 -1.54
N LEU A 228 7.52 5.37 -2.78
CA LEU A 228 6.65 5.86 -3.83
C LEU A 228 5.92 4.66 -4.46
N TYR A 229 4.60 4.65 -4.33
CA TYR A 229 3.76 3.62 -4.92
C TYR A 229 3.76 3.75 -6.45
N PRO A 230 4.02 2.67 -7.21
CA PRO A 230 4.33 2.77 -8.63
C PRO A 230 3.09 2.87 -9.52
N VAL A 231 1.88 2.75 -8.95
CA VAL A 231 0.63 2.97 -9.68
C VAL A 231 0.21 4.43 -9.49
N GLY A 232 0.18 5.19 -10.59
CA GLY A 232 -0.23 6.59 -10.56
C GLY A 232 -1.74 6.77 -10.67
N ARG A 233 -2.28 7.84 -10.06
CA ARG A 233 -3.67 8.27 -10.20
C ARG A 233 -3.79 9.42 -11.20
N GLU A 234 -4.67 9.29 -12.17
CA GLU A 234 -5.13 10.38 -13.03
C GLU A 234 -6.42 10.91 -12.41
N ASP A 235 -6.35 12.08 -11.75
CA ASP A 235 -7.51 12.70 -11.09
C ASP A 235 -8.39 13.44 -12.10
#